data_AF-A0ABD1Q725-F1
#
_entry.id   AF-A0ABD1Q725-F1
#
_cell.length_a   1.000
_cell.length_b   1.000
_cell.length_c   1.000
_cell.angle_alpha   90.00
_cell.angle_beta   90.00
_cell.angle_gamma   90.00
#
_symmetry.space_group_name_H-M   'P 1'
#
loop_
_entity.id
_entity.type
_entity.pdbx_description
1 polymer ?
#
loop_
_entity_poly.entity_id
_entity_poly.type
_entity_poly.pdbx_seq_one_letter_code
_entity_poly.pdbx_strand_id
1 'polypeptide(L)'
;MDHHRTNHGLEDFIDKKSKRVHDKYKASIEFKYGTIRDDQSKFDPNSWINAVNRPSKGRIYGFGPQQHISHVLGTPTSPRRSILAHDFMSNEDVNNLKSELAGARNTIEENNKIIDNLVIHLERVERNHKVEL
;
A
#
# COMPACT_ATOMS: atom_id res chain seq x y z
N MET A 1 17.53 -38.04 26.58
CA MET A 1 18.52 -37.60 25.57
C MET A 1 17.75 -36.82 24.53
N ASP A 2 17.92 -35.50 24.47
CA ASP A 2 17.48 -34.70 23.33
C ASP A 2 18.61 -33.74 22.97
N HIS A 3 19.37 -34.11 21.94
CA HIS A 3 20.44 -33.30 21.39
C HIS A 3 19.86 -32.39 20.30
N HIS A 4 19.38 -31.19 20.68
CA HIS A 4 19.25 -30.12 19.72
C HIS A 4 20.63 -29.52 19.45
N ARG A 5 21.33 -30.10 18.48
CA ARG A 5 22.57 -29.55 17.92
C ARG A 5 22.24 -28.31 17.11
N THR A 6 22.46 -27.11 17.65
CA THR A 6 22.65 -25.90 16.84
C THR A 6 24.13 -25.74 16.55
N ASN A 7 24.61 -26.51 15.58
CA ASN A 7 25.75 -26.08 14.79
C ASN A 7 25.14 -25.30 13.63
N HIS A 8 25.56 -24.06 13.41
CA HIS A 8 25.68 -23.33 12.14
C HIS A 8 25.56 -21.82 12.41
N GLY A 9 26.41 -21.06 11.71
CA GLY A 9 26.83 -19.72 12.07
C GLY A 9 25.75 -18.65 12.00
N LEU A 10 26.20 -17.44 12.33
CA LEU A 10 25.54 -16.14 12.56
C LEU A 10 24.35 -15.72 11.66
N GLU A 11 23.95 -16.50 10.65
CA GLU A 11 22.88 -16.19 9.69
C GLU A 11 21.97 -17.38 9.36
N ASP A 12 22.04 -18.49 10.09
CA ASP A 12 21.18 -19.64 9.79
C ASP A 12 19.84 -19.58 10.53
N PHE A 13 18.76 -19.56 9.74
CA PHE A 13 17.39 -19.54 10.23
C PHE A 13 17.02 -20.85 10.91
N ILE A 14 16.41 -20.75 12.10
CA ILE A 14 15.99 -21.90 12.92
C ILE A 14 14.94 -22.76 12.18
N ASP A 15 14.20 -22.19 11.24
CA ASP A 15 13.29 -22.92 10.38
C ASP A 15 13.24 -22.37 8.94
N LYS A 16 12.82 -23.20 7.99
CA LYS A 16 12.68 -22.80 6.57
C LYS A 16 11.64 -21.67 6.39
N LYS A 17 10.71 -21.53 7.33
CA LYS A 17 9.65 -20.52 7.28
C LYS A 17 10.20 -19.15 7.61
N SER A 18 10.99 -19.00 8.67
CA SER A 18 11.63 -17.73 9.06
C SER A 18 12.58 -17.26 7.98
N LYS A 19 13.34 -18.17 7.35
CA LYS A 19 14.14 -17.83 6.16
C LYS A 19 13.30 -17.20 5.06
N ARG A 20 12.22 -17.87 4.66
CA ARG A 20 11.32 -17.37 3.61
C ARG A 20 10.66 -16.04 3.97
N VAL A 21 10.30 -15.84 5.23
CA VAL A 21 9.74 -14.56 5.71
C VAL A 21 10.80 -13.46 5.64
N HIS A 22 12.02 -13.74 6.07
CA HIS A 22 13.12 -12.80 5.99
C HIS A 22 13.44 -12.39 4.55
N ASP A 23 13.53 -13.34 3.63
CA ASP A 23 13.78 -13.08 2.21
C ASP A 23 12.66 -12.19 1.61
N LYS A 24 11.40 -12.48 1.93
CA LYS A 24 10.25 -11.65 1.51
C LYS A 24 10.30 -10.25 2.09
N TYR A 25 10.65 -10.12 3.37
CA TYR A 25 10.78 -8.83 4.02
C TYR A 25 11.90 -8.02 3.36
N LYS A 26 13.05 -8.64 3.12
CA LYS A 26 14.20 -8.03 2.44
C LYS A 26 13.86 -7.56 1.03
N ALA A 27 13.16 -8.38 0.24
CA ALA A 27 12.68 -7.97 -1.08
C ALA A 27 11.67 -6.80 -0.99
N SER A 28 10.80 -6.78 0.03
CA SER A 28 9.80 -5.72 0.21
C SER A 28 10.45 -4.38 0.60
N ILE A 29 11.46 -4.41 1.47
CA ILE A 29 12.18 -3.19 1.87
C ILE A 29 13.06 -2.66 0.74
N GLU A 30 13.73 -3.54 -0.02
CA GLU A 30 14.51 -3.17 -1.21
C GLU A 30 13.62 -2.54 -2.28
N PHE A 31 12.41 -3.08 -2.48
CA PHE A 31 11.43 -2.50 -3.39
C PHE A 31 10.94 -1.10 -2.95
N LYS A 32 10.71 -0.90 -1.65
CA LYS A 32 10.14 0.36 -1.14
C LYS A 32 11.14 1.50 -1.04
N TYR A 33 12.35 1.22 -0.57
CA TYR A 33 13.34 2.25 -0.23
C TYR A 33 14.51 2.29 -1.24
N GLY A 34 14.57 1.34 -2.18
CA GLY A 34 15.71 1.18 -3.07
C GLY A 34 16.96 0.71 -2.32
N THR A 35 18.12 0.74 -3.00
CA THR A 35 19.41 0.31 -2.42
C THR A 35 20.00 1.35 -1.43
N ILE A 36 19.47 2.56 -1.40
CA ILE A 36 19.98 3.68 -0.60
C ILE A 36 19.33 3.62 0.78
N ARG A 37 20.12 3.21 1.78
CA ARG A 37 19.67 2.86 3.13
C ARG A 37 19.50 4.06 4.06
N ASP A 38 19.70 5.27 3.57
CA ASP A 38 19.87 6.46 4.40
C ASP A 38 18.56 6.96 5.04
N ASP A 39 17.41 6.62 4.46
CA ASP A 39 16.07 6.98 4.98
C ASP A 39 15.27 5.75 5.47
N GLN A 40 15.94 4.61 5.61
CA GLN A 40 15.27 3.37 5.96
C GLN A 40 15.06 3.29 7.48
N SER A 41 13.80 3.38 7.91
CA SER A 41 13.42 3.05 9.30
C SER A 41 14.02 1.69 9.68
N LYS A 42 14.62 1.60 10.87
CA LYS A 42 15.24 0.37 11.42
C LYS A 42 14.29 -0.84 11.37
N PHE A 43 12.97 -0.59 11.32
CA PHE A 43 11.94 -1.59 11.11
C PHE A 43 10.74 -0.99 10.36
N ASP A 44 10.25 -1.66 9.31
CA ASP A 44 8.98 -1.33 8.65
C ASP A 44 7.91 -2.37 9.04
N PRO A 45 6.99 -2.03 9.96
CA PRO A 45 5.93 -2.94 10.41
C PRO A 45 5.03 -3.44 9.28
N ASN A 46 4.76 -2.59 8.28
CA ASN A 46 3.85 -2.94 7.18
C ASN A 46 4.50 -3.94 6.24
N SER A 47 5.79 -3.76 5.93
CA SER A 47 6.54 -4.75 5.14
C SER A 47 6.71 -6.07 5.89
N TRP A 48 6.90 -6.04 7.21
CA TRP A 48 6.98 -7.25 8.02
C TRP A 48 5.66 -8.03 8.02
N ILE A 49 4.52 -7.36 8.22
CA ILE A 49 3.17 -7.97 8.20
C ILE A 49 2.88 -8.63 6.85
N ASN A 50 3.30 -8.01 5.76
CA ASN A 50 3.16 -8.59 4.42
C ASN A 50 4.06 -9.82 4.24
N ALA A 51 5.31 -9.76 4.72
CA ALA A 51 6.28 -10.84 4.61
C ALA A 51 5.88 -12.10 5.40
N VAL A 52 5.29 -11.95 6.58
CA VAL A 52 4.81 -13.08 7.41
C VAL A 52 3.57 -13.76 6.84
N ASN A 53 3.04 -13.27 5.70
CA ASN A 53 1.68 -13.53 5.21
C ASN A 53 0.68 -13.21 6.32
N ARG A 54 0.16 -11.96 6.32
CA ARG A 54 -0.92 -11.41 7.16
C ARG A 54 -1.62 -12.50 7.99
N PRO A 55 -1.69 -12.37 9.33
CA PRO A 55 -2.20 -13.41 10.22
C PRO A 55 -3.40 -14.15 9.60
N SER A 56 -3.16 -15.38 9.14
CA SER A 56 -4.24 -16.18 8.56
C SER A 56 -5.26 -16.39 9.68
N LYS A 57 -6.55 -16.15 9.40
CA LYS A 57 -7.72 -16.16 10.31
C LYS A 57 -7.86 -17.34 11.30
N GLY A 58 -6.93 -18.29 11.36
CA GLY A 58 -6.98 -19.45 12.27
C GLY A 58 -5.63 -19.96 12.78
N ARG A 59 -4.58 -19.14 12.89
CA ARG A 59 -3.25 -19.61 13.35
C ARG A 59 -2.60 -18.76 14.44
N ILE A 60 -3.36 -18.35 15.44
CA ILE A 60 -2.77 -17.99 16.73
C ILE A 60 -3.40 -18.91 17.76
N TYR A 61 -2.62 -19.87 18.27
CA TYR A 61 -3.05 -20.72 19.38
C TYR A 61 -3.41 -19.78 20.56
N GLY A 62 -4.66 -19.84 21.01
CA GLY A 62 -5.14 -19.09 22.17
C GLY A 62 -5.60 -17.64 21.92
N PHE A 63 -5.41 -17.08 20.72
CA PHE A 63 -5.97 -15.76 20.38
C PHE A 63 -6.96 -15.92 19.24
N GLY A 64 -8.22 -15.55 19.52
CA GLY A 64 -9.27 -15.47 18.52
C GLY A 64 -8.91 -14.53 17.36
N PRO A 65 -9.78 -14.42 16.35
CA PRO A 65 -9.56 -13.51 15.22
C PRO A 65 -9.11 -12.14 15.72
N GLN A 66 -8.07 -11.60 15.07
CA GLN A 66 -7.36 -10.37 15.44
C GLN A 66 -8.35 -9.30 15.96
N GLN A 67 -8.40 -9.14 17.28
CA GLN A 67 -9.23 -8.12 17.89
C GLN A 67 -8.48 -6.79 17.78
N HIS A 68 -9.20 -5.73 17.43
CA HIS A 68 -8.68 -4.37 17.46
C HIS A 68 -8.14 -4.05 18.87
N ILE A 69 -7.01 -3.32 18.97
CA ILE A 69 -6.30 -3.00 20.23
C ILE A 69 -7.23 -2.43 21.31
N SER A 70 -8.31 -1.76 20.90
CA SER A 70 -9.37 -1.26 21.79
C SER A 70 -10.06 -2.35 22.62
N HIS A 71 -10.08 -3.61 22.16
CA HIS A 71 -10.67 -4.73 22.90
C HIS A 71 -9.77 -5.26 24.02
N VAL A 72 -8.46 -5.03 23.93
CA VAL A 72 -7.49 -5.48 24.94
C VAL A 72 -7.38 -4.49 26.09
N LEU A 73 -7.60 -3.20 25.80
CA LEU A 73 -7.45 -2.10 26.77
C LEU A 73 -8.72 -1.71 27.54
N GLY A 74 -9.84 -2.41 27.31
CA GLY A 74 -11.05 -2.34 28.13
C GLY A 74 -11.73 -0.96 28.16
N THR A 75 -12.80 -0.78 27.38
CA THR A 75 -13.79 0.28 27.65
C THR A 75 -15.04 -0.33 28.27
N PRO A 76 -15.63 0.30 29.30
CA PRO A 76 -16.70 -0.31 30.07
C PRO A 76 -18.07 -0.21 29.37
N THR A 77 -18.80 -1.33 29.41
CA THR A 77 -20.27 -1.48 29.42
C THR A 77 -21.07 -1.31 28.11
N SER A 78 -21.43 -2.47 27.53
CA SER A 78 -22.73 -2.97 26.97
C SER A 78 -23.88 -1.99 26.61
N PRO A 79 -24.85 -2.31 25.69
CA PRO A 79 -25.07 -3.57 24.95
C PRO A 79 -25.25 -3.44 23.42
N ARG A 80 -24.84 -4.52 22.72
CA ARG A 80 -25.36 -5.01 21.42
C ARG A 80 -25.86 -3.96 20.43
N ARG A 81 -24.96 -3.45 19.59
CA ARG A 81 -25.25 -3.26 18.16
C ARG A 81 -24.07 -3.80 17.36
N SER A 82 -24.38 -4.61 16.36
CA SER A 82 -23.42 -5.09 15.37
C SER A 82 -22.74 -3.89 14.69
N ILE A 83 -21.46 -3.63 14.97
CA ILE A 83 -20.72 -2.56 14.28
C ILE A 83 -19.80 -3.22 13.25
N LEU A 84 -20.40 -3.57 12.10
CA LEU A 84 -19.73 -3.71 10.81
C LEU A 84 -19.42 -2.31 10.25
N ALA A 85 -18.70 -1.46 10.99
CA ALA A 85 -18.42 -0.10 10.53
C ALA A 85 -17.15 0.47 11.17
N HIS A 86 -15.99 -0.01 10.75
CA HIS A 86 -14.75 0.78 10.87
C HIS A 86 -13.83 0.68 9.64
N ASP A 87 -14.23 -0.04 8.58
CA ASP A 87 -13.53 -0.08 7.27
C ASP A 87 -14.32 0.67 6.16
N PHE A 88 -15.42 1.35 6.49
CA PHE A 88 -16.12 2.20 5.54
C PHE A 88 -15.55 3.61 5.65
N MET A 89 -14.84 4.07 4.61
CA MET A 89 -14.62 5.51 4.37
C MET A 89 -15.93 6.25 4.64
N SER A 90 -15.86 7.37 5.35
CA SER A 90 -17.09 8.10 5.67
C SER A 90 -17.77 8.53 4.38
N ASN A 91 -19.11 8.60 4.37
CA ASN A 91 -19.83 9.10 3.19
C ASN A 91 -19.33 10.50 2.76
N GLU A 92 -18.82 11.28 3.72
CA GLU A 92 -18.20 12.58 3.48
C GLU A 92 -16.91 12.44 2.64
N ASP A 93 -16.01 11.52 3.01
CA ASP A 93 -14.76 11.26 2.26
C ASP A 93 -15.06 10.78 0.84
N VAL A 94 -16.07 9.92 0.68
CA VAL A 94 -16.51 9.44 -0.65
C VAL A 94 -17.06 10.58 -1.50
N ASN A 95 -17.82 11.50 -0.90
CA ASN A 95 -18.38 12.65 -1.62
C ASN A 95 -17.29 13.67 -1.99
N ASN A 96 -16.34 13.91 -1.10
CA ASN A 96 -15.20 14.79 -1.36
C ASN A 96 -14.35 14.27 -2.52
N LEU A 97 -14.02 12.98 -2.53
CA LEU A 97 -13.28 12.35 -3.63
C LEU A 97 -14.05 12.39 -4.96
N LYS A 98 -15.38 12.25 -4.93
CA LYS A 98 -16.21 12.39 -6.14
C LYS A 98 -16.17 13.82 -6.69
N SER A 99 -16.20 14.82 -5.81
CA SER A 99 -16.10 16.23 -6.19
C SER A 99 -14.73 16.54 -6.81
N GLU A 100 -13.66 16.08 -6.18
CA GLU A 100 -12.28 16.23 -6.67
C GLU A 100 -12.08 15.54 -8.03
N LEU A 101 -12.60 14.32 -8.18
CA LEU A 101 -12.56 13.58 -9.45
C LEU A 101 -13.32 14.30 -10.57
N ALA A 102 -14.47 14.92 -10.26
CA ALA A 102 -15.22 15.71 -11.24
C ALA A 102 -14.44 16.97 -11.66
N GLY A 103 -13.79 17.65 -10.72
CA GLY A 103 -12.91 18.78 -11.01
C GLY A 103 -11.76 18.39 -11.95
N ALA A 104 -11.04 17.32 -11.61
CA ALA A 104 -9.93 16.82 -12.43
C ALA A 104 -10.37 16.44 -13.86
N ARG A 105 -11.56 15.84 -14.02
CA ARG A 105 -12.13 15.50 -15.33
C ARG A 105 -12.40 16.74 -16.18
N ASN A 106 -12.95 17.80 -15.59
CA ASN A 106 -13.20 19.04 -16.32
C ASN A 106 -11.89 19.70 -16.78
N THR A 107 -10.86 19.70 -15.94
CA THR A 107 -9.53 20.23 -16.31
C THR A 107 -8.90 19.43 -17.46
N ILE A 108 -9.02 18.10 -17.45
CA ILE A 108 -8.53 17.26 -18.56
C ILE A 108 -9.27 17.59 -19.86
N GLU A 109 -10.59 17.75 -19.81
CA GLU A 109 -11.39 18.08 -20.98
C GLU A 109 -11.02 19.44 -21.58
N GLU A 110 -10.77 20.45 -20.74
CA GLU A 110 -10.34 21.76 -21.18
C GLU A 110 -8.94 21.73 -21.82
N ASN A 111 -8.01 20.99 -21.23
CA ASN A 111 -6.67 20.79 -21.79
C ASN A 111 -6.72 20.08 -23.16
N ASN A 112 -7.59 19.09 -23.32
CA ASN A 112 -7.75 18.40 -24.61
C ASN A 112 -8.21 19.36 -25.70
N LYS A 113 -9.16 20.27 -25.41
CA LYS A 113 -9.58 21.30 -26.37
C LYS A 113 -8.46 22.25 -26.74
N ILE A 114 -7.59 22.60 -25.79
CA ILE A 114 -6.42 23.44 -26.06
C ILE A 114 -5.46 22.71 -26.99
N ILE A 115 -5.19 21.43 -26.73
CA ILE A 115 -4.33 20.60 -27.58
C ILE A 115 -4.88 20.54 -29.01
N ASP A 116 -6.17 20.28 -29.17
CA ASP A 116 -6.80 20.23 -30.51
C ASP A 116 -6.65 21.56 -31.27
N ASN A 117 -6.85 22.70 -30.60
CA ASN A 117 -6.66 24.01 -31.21
C ASN A 117 -5.20 24.25 -31.63
N LEU A 118 -4.24 23.84 -30.80
CA LEU A 118 -2.82 23.97 -31.11
C LEU A 118 -2.42 23.10 -32.31
N VAL A 119 -2.96 21.89 -32.42
CA VAL A 119 -2.74 21.00 -33.56
C VAL A 119 -3.22 21.68 -34.85
N ILE A 120 -4.44 22.24 -34.87
CA ILE A 120 -4.97 22.95 -36.04
C ILE A 120 -4.08 24.16 -36.42
N HIS A 121 -3.58 24.90 -35.43
CA HIS A 121 -2.69 26.03 -35.68
C HIS A 121 -1.34 25.60 -36.25
N LEU A 122 -0.75 24.52 -35.74
CA LEU A 122 0.49 23.96 -36.27
C LEU A 122 0.31 23.49 -37.72
N GLU A 123 -0.75 22.75 -38.03
CA GLU A 123 -1.05 22.33 -39.40
C GLU A 123 -1.23 23.51 -40.36
N ARG A 124 -1.78 24.64 -39.88
CA ARG A 124 -1.91 25.86 -40.68
C ARG A 124 -0.54 26.52 -40.94
N VAL A 125 0.31 26.60 -39.92
CA VAL A 125 1.67 27.15 -40.06
C VAL A 125 2.52 26.28 -40.99
N GLU A 126 2.46 24.96 -40.86
CA GLU A 126 3.17 24.04 -41.75
C GLU A 126 2.73 24.17 -43.21
N ARG A 127 1.42 24.31 -43.46
CA ARG A 127 0.90 24.53 -44.82
C ARG A 127 1.38 25.86 -45.39
N ASN A 128 1.36 26.93 -44.61
CA ASN A 128 1.83 28.24 -45.07
C ASN A 128 3.33 28.22 -45.39
N HIS A 129 4.14 27.56 -44.56
CA HIS A 129 5.58 27.43 -44.80
C HIS A 129 5.91 26.65 -46.08
N LYS A 130 5.10 25.63 -46.44
CA LYS A 130 5.25 24.88 -47.70
C LYS A 130 4.86 25.66 -48.96
N VAL A 131 4.10 26.75 -48.85
CA VAL A 131 3.67 27.57 -49.99
C VAL A 131 4.67 28.68 -50.31
N GLU A 132 5.53 29.05 -49.35
CA GLU A 132 6.57 30.08 -49.51
C GLU A 132 7.93 29.55 -50.01
N LEU A 133 8.05 28.23 -50.24
CA LEU A 133 9.22 27.55 -50.84
C LEU A 133 8.90 27.06 -52.26
#